data_AF-A0A960STD4-F1
#
_entry.id   AF-A0A960STD4-F1
#
_cell.length_a   1.000
_cell.length_b   1.000
_cell.length_c   1.000
_cell.angle_alpha   90.00
_cell.angle_beta   90.00
_cell.angle_gamma   90.00
#
_symmetry.space_group_name_H-M   'P 1'
#
loop_
_entity.id
_entity.type
_entity.pdbx_description
1 polymer ?
#
loop_
_entity_poly.entity_id
_entity_poly.type
_entity_poly.pdbx_seq_one_letter_code
_entity_poly.pdbx_strand_id
1 'polypeptide(L)' 'FVMEKRHKRLIVREFQPELVGKEVVCLFIRDIYNAMEERLIAVLRKKLAPHLLLPRPETNDACTDEPMGSAV' A
#
# COMPACT_ATOMS: atom_id res chain seq x y z
N PHE A 1 8.67 5.87 -3.17
CA PHE A 1 7.60 5.54 -4.14
C PHE A 1 6.84 6.81 -4.49
N VAL A 2 6.36 6.93 -5.73
CA VAL A 2 5.50 8.04 -6.17
C VAL A 2 4.29 7.50 -6.92
N MET A 3 3.12 8.10 -6.72
CA MET A 3 1.87 7.69 -7.38
C MET A 3 1.88 8.04 -8.88
N GLU A 4 2.40 9.22 -9.22
CA GLU A 4 2.33 9.76 -10.58
C GLU A 4 3.71 10.13 -11.15
N LYS A 5 3.79 10.11 -12.49
CA LYS A 5 4.96 10.59 -13.23
C LYS A 5 5.33 12.03 -12.89
N ARG A 6 4.33 12.89 -12.63
CA ARG A 6 4.55 14.30 -12.30
C ARG A 6 5.33 14.43 -11.00
N HIS A 7 4.94 13.68 -9.97
CA HIS A 7 5.66 13.63 -8.69
C HIS A 7 7.07 13.07 -8.84
N LYS A 8 7.27 12.05 -9.69
CA LYS A 8 8.62 11.55 -10.01
C LYS A 8 9.52 12.67 -10.56
N ARG A 9 9.02 13.43 -11.54
CA ARG A 9 9.79 14.50 -12.18
C ARG A 9 10.14 15.62 -11.21
N LEU A 10 9.18 16.02 -10.35
CA LEU A 10 9.42 17.05 -9.33
C LEU A 10 10.51 16.60 -8.36
N ILE A 11 10.39 15.38 -7.82
CA ILE A 11 11.34 14.84 -6.84
C ILE A 11 12.74 14.69 -7.44
N VAL A 12 12.85 14.14 -8.66
CA VAL A 12 14.15 13.99 -9.33
C VAL A 12 14.80 15.33 -9.62
N ARG A 13 14.01 16.37 -9.92
CA ARG A 13 14.52 17.71 -10.20
C ARG A 13 15.00 18.43 -8.94
N GLU A 14 14.18 18.44 -7.89
CA GLU A 14 14.47 19.21 -6.65
C GLU A 14 15.45 18.48 -5.72
N PHE A 15 15.39 17.14 -5.67
CA PHE A 15 16.14 16.32 -4.71
C PHE A 15 17.18 15.43 -5.40
N GLN A 16 17.64 15.80 -6.60
CA GLN A 16 18.65 15.05 -7.34
C GLN A 16 19.89 14.62 -6.51
N PRO A 17 20.52 15.50 -5.69
CA PRO A 17 21.69 15.11 -4.90
C PRO A 17 21.36 14.07 -3.81
N GLU A 18 20.15 14.10 -3.25
CA GLU A 18 19.71 13.18 -2.19
C GLU A 18 19.24 11.82 -2.73
N LEU A 19 19.00 11.76 -4.04
CA LEU A 19 18.57 10.58 -4.77
C LEU A 19 19.72 9.75 -5.32
N VAL A 20 20.97 10.20 -5.16
CA VAL A 20 22.15 9.43 -5.57
C VAL A 20 22.16 8.09 -4.81
N GLY A 21 22.09 6.99 -5.57
CA GLY A 21 22.03 5.63 -5.02
C GLY A 21 20.66 5.14 -4.57
N LYS A 22 19.57 5.93 -4.75
CA LYS A 22 18.20 5.54 -4.40
C LYS A 22 17.30 5.50 -5.63
N GLU A 23 16.52 4.44 -5.78
CA GLU A 23 15.58 4.30 -6.89
C GLU A 23 14.22 4.95 -6.57
N VAL A 24 13.77 5.86 -7.44
CA VAL A 24 12.41 6.41 -7.38
C VAL A 24 11.45 5.57 -8.22
N VAL A 25 10.75 4.65 -7.56
CA VAL A 25 9.70 3.81 -8.15
C VAL A 25 8.39 4.58 -8.29
N CYS A 26 7.86 4.64 -9.52
CA CYS A 26 6.57 5.26 -9.84
C CYS A 26 5.49 4.20 -10.02
N LEU A 27 4.43 4.27 -9.23
CA LEU A 27 3.34 3.30 -9.21
C LEU A 27 2.27 3.57 -10.27
N PHE A 28 2.24 4.73 -10.96
CA PHE A 28 1.25 5.02 -12.01
C PHE A 28 -0.21 4.81 -11.55
N ILE A 29 -0.56 5.33 -10.37
CA ILE A 29 -1.92 5.29 -9.84
C ILE A 29 -2.50 6.69 -10.03
N ARG A 30 -3.68 6.78 -10.65
CA ARG A 30 -4.37 8.06 -10.87
C ARG A 30 -5.02 8.54 -9.57
N ASP A 31 -5.05 9.85 -9.37
CA ASP A 31 -5.75 10.49 -8.25
C ASP A 31 -7.28 10.54 -8.47
N ILE A 32 -7.89 9.36 -8.58
CA ILE A 32 -9.34 9.17 -8.79
C ILE A 32 -9.99 8.40 -7.64
N TYR A 33 -9.20 8.05 -6.63
CA TYR A 33 -9.64 7.23 -5.51
C TYR A 33 -9.79 8.08 -4.27
N ASN A 34 -10.76 7.76 -3.44
CA ASN A 34 -10.87 8.38 -2.13
C ASN A 34 -9.82 7.82 -1.17
N ALA A 35 -9.56 8.58 -0.12
CA ALA A 35 -8.69 8.13 0.97
C ALA A 35 -9.19 6.79 1.53
N MET A 36 -8.29 5.80 1.60
CA MET A 36 -8.55 4.45 2.10
C MET A 36 -9.62 3.64 1.34
N GLU A 37 -9.97 4.02 0.12
CA GLU A 37 -10.90 3.25 -0.69
C GLU A 37 -10.38 1.82 -0.95
N GLU A 38 -11.22 0.82 -0.82
CA GLU A 38 -10.83 -0.59 -0.99
C GLU A 38 -10.19 -0.88 -2.35
N ARG A 39 -10.70 -0.24 -3.41
CA ARG A 39 -10.13 -0.35 -4.76
C ARG A 39 -8.71 0.20 -4.82
N LEU A 40 -8.43 1.31 -4.13
CA LEU A 40 -7.08 1.88 -4.03
C LEU A 40 -6.14 0.92 -3.30
N ILE A 41 -6.59 0.35 -2.18
CA ILE A 41 -5.81 -0.63 -1.40
C ILE A 41 -5.47 -1.85 -2.26
N ALA A 42 -6.43 -2.40 -3.00
CA ALA A 42 -6.19 -3.54 -3.89
C ALA A 42 -5.14 -3.23 -4.97
N VAL A 43 -5.22 -2.05 -5.60
CA VAL A 43 -4.25 -1.60 -6.61
C VAL A 43 -2.86 -1.40 -6.00
N LEU A 44 -2.79 -0.76 -4.83
CA LEU A 44 -1.56 -0.56 -4.08
C LEU A 44 -0.86 -1.90 -3.80
N ARG A 45 -1.59 -2.88 -3.26
CA ARG A 45 -1.03 -4.21 -2.95
C ARG A 45 -0.47 -4.89 -4.18
N LYS A 46 -1.20 -4.87 -5.30
CA LYS A 46 -0.75 -5.48 -6.56
C LYS A 46 0.53 -4.82 -7.11
N LYS A 47 0.64 -3.49 -7.01
CA LYS A 47 1.79 -2.74 -7.53
C LYS A 47 2.98 -2.69 -6.57
N LEU A 48 2.73 -2.81 -5.28
CA LEU A 48 3.78 -2.87 -4.26
C LEU A 48 4.35 -4.28 -4.07
N ALA A 49 3.59 -5.33 -4.34
CA ALA A 49 4.06 -6.72 -4.25
C ALA A 49 5.44 -7.00 -4.89
N PRO A 50 5.82 -6.48 -6.08
CA PRO A 50 7.15 -6.70 -6.64
C PRO A 50 8.26 -5.88 -5.96
N HIS A 51 7.93 -4.86 -5.18
CA HIS A 51 8.89 -3.93 -4.56
C HIS A 51 8.95 -4.05 -3.03
N LEU A 52 7.92 -4.64 -2.41
CA LEU A 52 7.79 -4.81 -0.97
C LEU A 52 7.27 -6.22 -0.68
N LEU A 53 7.92 -6.92 0.26
CA LEU A 53 7.32 -8.06 0.95
C LEU A 53 6.21 -7.51 1.85
N LEU A 54 4.99 -7.43 1.31
CA LEU A 54 3.82 -7.05 2.08
C LEU A 54 3.43 -8.24 2.97
N PRO A 55 3.27 -8.05 4.30
CA PRO A 55 2.66 -9.08 5.13
C PRO A 55 1.26 -9.38 4.57
N ARG A 56 0.91 -10.68 4.55
CA ARG A 56 -0.46 -11.12 4.25
C ARG A 56 -1.39 -10.34 5.20
N PRO A 57 -2.56 -9.83 4.74
CA PRO A 57 -3.47 -9.21 5.69
C PRO A 57 -3.80 -10.31 6.70
N GLU A 58 -3.43 -10.11 7.96
CA GLU A 58 -4.00 -10.88 9.04
C GLU A 58 -5.48 -10.49 9.00
N THR A 59 -6.29 -11.33 8.35
CA THR A 59 -7.72 -11.24 8.60
C THR A 59 -7.86 -11.52 10.07
N ASN A 60 -8.35 -10.55 10.82
CA ASN A 60 -8.92 -10.79 12.14
C ASN A 60 -10.21 -11.60 11.94
N ASP A 61 -10.11 -12.79 11.35
CA ASP A 61 -11.09 -13.85 11.34
C ASP A 61 -10.77 -14.75 12.55
N ALA A 62 -10.80 -14.16 13.74
CA ALA A 62 -10.97 -14.93 14.96
C ALA A 62 -12.36 -14.59 15.49
N CYS A 63 -13.32 -15.27 14.88
CA CYS A 63 -14.64 -15.52 15.43
C CYS A 63 -14.45 -16.18 16.80
N THR A 64 -14.48 -15.40 17.88
CA THR A 64 -14.85 -15.91 19.20
C THR A 64 -16.37 -15.97 19.26
N ASP A 65 -16.96 -16.91 18.54
CA ASP A 65 -18.20 -17.54 18.97
C ASP A 65 -17.79 -18.69 19.90
N GLU A 66 -17.56 -18.38 21.17
CA GLU A 66 -17.62 -19.39 22.22
C GLU A 66 -19.10 -19.57 22.58
N PRO A 67 -19.73 -20.72 22.27
CA PRO A 67 -21.11 -20.95 22.67
C PRO A 67 -21.20 -21.04 24.19
N MET A 68 -22.22 -20.40 24.77
CA MET A 68 -22.67 -20.60 26.16
C MET A 68 -22.79 -22.11 26.46
N GLY A 69 -21.77 -22.65 27.12
CA GLY A 69 -21.81 -23.96 27.77
C GLY A 69 -22.39 -23.81 29.17
N SER A 70 -23.71 -23.93 29.27
CA SER A 70 -24.39 -24.29 30.50
C SER A 70 -23.82 -25.62 31.02
N ALA A 71 -23.27 -25.61 32.23
CA ALA A 71 -23.02 -26.82 33.00
C ALA A 71 -23.60 -26.59 34.41
N VAL A 72 -24.80 -27.17 34.58
CA VAL A 72 -25.43 -27.74 35.79
C VAL A 72 -24.74 -27.51 37.14
#